data_AF-A0A9D7RAV9-F1
#
_entry.id   AF-A0A9D7RAV9-F1
#
_cell.length_a   1.000
_cell.length_b   1.000
_cell.length_c   1.000
_cell.angle_alpha   90.00
_cell.angle_beta   90.00
_cell.angle_gamma   90.00
#
_symmetry.space_group_name_H-M   'P 1'
#
loop_
_entity.id
_entity.type
_entity.pdbx_description
1 polymer ?
#
loop_
_entity_poly.entity_id
_entity_poly.type
_entity_poly.pdbx_seq_one_letter_code
_entity_poly.pdbx_strand_id
1 'polypeptide(L)'
;MRRKLQQLEFDFPQHGGKRKGAGRKPKNAEPGMPHRQRSAKKRGEPLHITVRLAEGQPSLRRGGTLKLVLAALSASSNRHGMRIIHYSIQRNHLHLLVEAEDRECVARGMNALLSPLARALNKHWVRRGKVFPDRYHDEVISTPTQARHALRYVLQNGKTRGVVRLNSIDLCSSAPTFDGWRERPSIPAIPAAPVVATVAPASTWLLTTGWRRHGLLDIRELPHTKHADRPRANLAQSTGRAASR
;
A
#
# COMPACT_ATOMS: atom_id res chain seq x y z
N MET A 1 -31.00 31.07 -61.08
CA MET A 1 -29.67 31.18 -60.41
C MET A 1 -29.47 29.99 -59.47
N ARG A 2 -28.51 29.09 -59.73
CA ARG A 2 -28.19 27.96 -58.83
C ARG A 2 -27.18 28.42 -57.77
N ARG A 3 -27.52 28.29 -56.49
CA ARG A 3 -26.65 28.60 -55.34
C ARG A 3 -25.56 27.53 -55.26
N LYS A 4 -24.29 27.92 -55.39
CA LYS A 4 -23.13 27.02 -55.24
C LYS A 4 -22.95 26.76 -53.74
N LEU A 5 -23.12 25.52 -53.29
CA LEU A 5 -22.82 25.12 -51.92
C LEU A 5 -21.30 25.17 -51.72
N GLN A 6 -20.82 26.07 -50.86
CA GLN A 6 -19.43 26.04 -50.39
C GLN A 6 -19.30 24.92 -49.37
N GLN A 7 -18.46 23.93 -49.67
CA GLN A 7 -18.03 22.92 -48.73
C GLN A 7 -17.04 23.56 -47.76
N LEU A 8 -17.37 23.58 -46.47
CA LEU A 8 -16.46 24.02 -45.42
C LEU A 8 -15.41 22.93 -45.18
N GLU A 9 -14.13 23.32 -45.10
CA GLU A 9 -13.06 22.44 -44.65
C GLU A 9 -13.28 22.11 -43.16
N PHE A 10 -13.27 20.82 -42.84
CA PHE A 10 -13.29 20.33 -41.47
C PHE A 10 -11.87 20.00 -41.04
N ASP A 11 -11.35 20.76 -40.08
CA ASP A 11 -10.11 20.41 -39.39
C ASP A 11 -10.33 19.18 -38.52
N PHE A 12 -9.75 18.05 -38.91
CA PHE A 12 -9.74 16.85 -38.09
C PHE A 12 -8.68 16.98 -36.99
N PRO A 13 -9.03 16.80 -35.71
CA PRO A 13 -8.03 16.76 -34.64
C PRO A 13 -7.10 15.56 -34.85
N GLN A 14 -5.78 15.78 -34.82
CA GLN A 14 -4.77 14.71 -34.97
C GLN A 14 -4.68 13.74 -33.78
N HIS A 15 -5.57 13.86 -32.80
CA HIS A 15 -5.55 13.09 -31.56
C HIS A 15 -6.83 12.25 -31.46
N GLY A 16 -6.67 10.92 -31.36
CA GLY A 16 -7.80 10.02 -31.17
C GLY A 16 -8.55 10.32 -29.87
N GLY A 17 -9.84 10.68 -29.98
CA GLY A 17 -10.70 11.00 -28.85
C GLY A 17 -10.85 9.85 -27.84
N LYS A 18 -11.35 10.18 -26.64
CA LYS A 18 -11.57 9.23 -25.55
C LYS A 18 -12.57 8.14 -25.98
N ARG A 19 -12.08 6.93 -26.22
CA ARG A 19 -12.87 5.71 -26.48
C ARG A 19 -12.53 4.61 -25.48
N LYS A 20 -13.46 3.68 -25.26
CA LYS A 20 -13.22 2.50 -24.41
C LYS A 20 -12.03 1.71 -25.00
N GLY A 21 -10.97 1.53 -24.21
CA GLY A 21 -9.72 0.91 -24.69
C GLY A 21 -8.72 1.85 -25.39
N ALA A 22 -8.94 3.17 -25.35
CA ALA A 22 -7.95 4.15 -25.81
C ALA A 22 -6.74 4.21 -24.87
N GLY A 23 -5.54 4.36 -25.44
CA GLY A 23 -4.28 4.46 -24.72
C GLY A 23 -3.36 3.26 -24.95
N ARG A 24 -2.13 3.38 -24.48
CA ARG A 24 -1.12 2.32 -24.59
C ARG A 24 -1.57 1.11 -23.74
N LYS A 25 -1.68 -0.07 -24.36
CA LYS A 25 -1.93 -1.32 -23.64
C LYS A 25 -0.89 -1.49 -22.52
N PRO A 26 -1.28 -1.91 -21.31
CA PRO A 26 -0.35 -2.11 -20.22
C PRO A 26 0.68 -3.19 -20.58
N LYS A 27 1.93 -3.00 -20.12
CA LYS A 27 3.01 -3.99 -20.36
C LYS A 27 2.84 -5.27 -19.52
N ASN A 28 2.07 -5.21 -18.45
CA ASN A 28 1.80 -6.32 -17.52
C ASN A 28 0.28 -6.60 -17.47
N ALA A 29 -0.10 -7.72 -16.84
CA ALA A 29 -1.51 -8.13 -16.68
C ALA A 29 -2.36 -7.04 -16.01
N GLU A 30 -1.78 -6.32 -15.04
CA GLU A 30 -2.36 -5.11 -14.45
C GLU A 30 -1.61 -3.85 -14.94
N PRO A 31 -2.33 -2.75 -15.25
CA PRO A 31 -1.68 -1.49 -15.57
C PRO A 31 -0.82 -1.00 -14.40
N GLY A 32 0.44 -0.66 -14.70
CA GLY A 32 1.32 0.03 -13.76
C GLY A 32 0.75 1.38 -13.35
N MET A 33 1.23 1.92 -12.23
CA MET A 33 0.65 3.13 -11.66
C MET A 33 0.78 4.34 -12.62
N PRO A 34 -0.33 5.05 -12.92
CA PRO A 34 -0.27 6.23 -13.78
C PRO A 34 0.56 7.34 -13.12
N HIS A 35 1.27 8.11 -13.94
CA HIS A 35 2.04 9.27 -13.50
C HIS A 35 1.08 10.44 -13.25
N ARG A 36 0.42 10.43 -12.09
CA ARG A 36 -0.41 11.55 -11.61
C ARG A 36 0.41 12.38 -10.63
N GLN A 37 0.28 13.71 -10.70
CA GLN A 37 0.80 14.58 -9.66
C GLN A 37 0.23 14.14 -8.30
N ARG A 38 1.12 14.00 -7.31
CA ARG A 38 0.71 13.72 -5.93
C ARG A 38 -0.06 14.92 -5.40
N SER A 39 -1.07 14.67 -4.57
CA SER A 39 -1.80 15.75 -3.91
C SER A 39 -0.85 16.65 -3.12
N ALA A 40 -1.16 17.94 -3.07
CA ALA A 40 -0.44 18.85 -2.18
C ALA A 40 -0.51 18.31 -0.75
N LYS A 41 0.63 18.31 -0.06
CA LYS A 41 0.77 17.86 1.33
C LYS A 41 1.19 19.08 2.14
N LYS A 42 0.47 19.39 3.22
CA LYS A 42 0.90 20.40 4.19
C LYS A 42 1.96 19.82 5.13
N ARG A 43 2.77 20.70 5.70
CA ARG A 43 3.78 20.33 6.70
C ARG A 43 3.11 19.55 7.84
N GLY A 44 3.65 18.38 8.17
CA GLY A 44 3.13 17.56 9.26
C GLY A 44 1.85 16.77 8.97
N GLU A 45 1.29 16.76 7.75
CA GLU A 45 0.21 15.81 7.44
C GLU A 45 0.77 14.38 7.29
N PRO A 46 0.20 13.37 7.97
CA PRO A 46 0.59 11.99 7.77
C PRO A 46 0.19 11.46 6.40
N LEU A 47 0.86 10.41 5.94
CA LEU A 47 0.57 9.73 4.68
C LEU A 47 0.34 8.24 4.92
N HIS A 48 -0.67 7.69 4.27
CA HIS A 48 -0.79 6.25 4.07
C HIS A 48 -0.14 5.88 2.75
N ILE A 49 0.96 5.13 2.81
CA ILE A 49 1.73 4.71 1.64
C ILE A 49 1.52 3.22 1.40
N THR A 50 1.35 2.84 0.13
CA THR A 50 1.31 1.44 -0.30
C THR A 50 2.38 1.17 -1.36
N VAL A 51 3.18 0.13 -1.15
CA VAL A 51 4.22 -0.32 -2.09
C VAL A 51 3.90 -1.73 -2.55
N ARG A 52 3.81 -1.95 -3.87
CA ARG A 52 3.51 -3.27 -4.45
C ARG A 52 4.77 -3.95 -4.95
N LEU A 53 4.86 -5.24 -4.64
CA LEU A 53 5.86 -6.15 -5.17
C LEU A 53 5.50 -6.50 -6.62
N ALA A 54 6.50 -6.77 -7.45
CA ALA A 54 6.30 -7.34 -8.78
C ALA A 54 5.51 -8.66 -8.71
N GLU A 55 4.84 -9.01 -9.80
CA GLU A 55 4.13 -10.28 -9.91
C GLU A 55 5.11 -11.47 -9.86
N GLY A 56 4.60 -12.63 -9.44
CA GLY A 56 5.37 -13.89 -9.36
C GLY A 56 6.42 -13.95 -8.25
N GLN A 57 6.54 -12.93 -7.41
CA GLN A 57 7.57 -12.88 -6.36
C GLN A 57 7.17 -13.67 -5.09
N PRO A 58 8.15 -14.19 -4.34
CA PRO A 58 7.90 -14.81 -3.04
C PRO A 58 7.22 -13.86 -2.05
N SER A 59 6.46 -14.43 -1.11
CA SER A 59 5.72 -13.67 -0.10
C SER A 59 6.65 -12.87 0.82
N LEU A 60 6.34 -11.59 1.05
CA LEU A 60 7.05 -10.75 2.03
C LEU A 60 6.87 -11.22 3.48
N ARG A 61 5.87 -12.07 3.75
CA ARG A 61 5.60 -12.64 5.08
C ARG A 61 6.39 -13.91 5.39
N ARG A 62 7.22 -14.42 4.47
CA ARG A 62 7.90 -15.72 4.65
C ARG A 62 9.28 -15.53 5.28
N GLY A 63 9.53 -16.18 6.42
CA GLY A 63 10.86 -16.45 7.00
C GLY A 63 11.95 -15.40 6.73
N GLY A 64 12.96 -15.78 5.94
CA GLY A 64 14.09 -14.90 5.60
C GLY A 64 13.70 -13.60 4.88
N THR A 65 12.65 -13.63 4.05
CA THR A 65 12.11 -12.43 3.41
C THR A 65 11.54 -11.47 4.44
N LEU A 66 10.75 -11.98 5.40
CA LEU A 66 10.21 -11.17 6.49
C LEU A 66 11.32 -10.51 7.31
N LYS A 67 12.39 -11.26 7.66
CA LYS A 67 13.55 -10.72 8.38
C LYS A 67 14.20 -9.54 7.65
N LEU A 68 14.38 -9.64 6.33
CA LEU A 68 14.95 -8.57 5.51
C LEU A 68 14.04 -7.33 5.48
N VAL A 69 12.73 -7.53 5.35
CA VAL A 69 11.76 -6.42 5.34
C VAL A 69 11.76 -5.72 6.70
N LEU A 70 11.74 -6.46 7.81
CA LEU A 70 11.76 -5.89 9.16
C LEU A 70 13.06 -5.11 9.41
N ALA A 71 14.22 -5.65 9.02
CA ALA A 71 15.49 -4.95 9.14
C ALA A 71 15.51 -3.64 8.33
N ALA A 72 14.99 -3.65 7.11
CA ALA A 72 14.92 -2.46 6.26
C ALA A 72 13.96 -1.39 6.85
N LEU A 73 12.83 -1.81 7.41
CA LEU A 73 11.90 -0.93 8.11
C LEU A 73 12.57 -0.28 9.33
N SER A 74 13.23 -1.06 10.18
CA SER A 74 13.96 -0.53 11.36
C SER A 74 15.03 0.48 10.94
N ALA A 75 15.86 0.13 9.95
CA ALA A 75 16.94 0.99 9.46
C ALA A 75 16.42 2.29 8.80
N SER A 76 15.19 2.29 8.31
CA SER A 76 14.55 3.43 7.65
C SER A 76 13.50 4.13 8.51
N SER A 77 13.36 3.74 9.77
CA SER A 77 12.27 4.19 10.66
C SER A 77 12.25 5.70 10.88
N ASN A 78 13.42 6.34 10.90
CA ASN A 78 13.59 7.79 10.96
C ASN A 78 14.79 8.22 10.13
N ARG A 79 14.60 8.44 8.82
CA ARG A 79 15.68 8.79 7.88
C ARG A 79 15.22 9.87 6.92
N HIS A 80 16.13 10.80 6.60
CA HIS A 80 15.91 11.86 5.61
C HIS A 80 14.65 12.71 5.88
N GLY A 81 14.31 12.93 7.16
CA GLY A 81 13.12 13.69 7.55
C GLY A 81 11.79 12.93 7.38
N MET A 82 11.82 11.65 7.02
CA MET A 82 10.66 10.76 6.99
C MET A 82 10.69 9.81 8.18
N ARG A 83 9.57 9.71 8.88
CA ARG A 83 9.34 8.81 10.01
C ARG A 83 8.30 7.76 9.64
N ILE A 84 8.64 6.50 9.80
CA ILE A 84 7.71 5.38 9.68
C ILE A 84 7.08 5.16 11.05
N ILE A 85 5.79 5.44 11.17
CA ILE A 85 5.03 5.38 12.43
C ILE A 85 4.39 4.00 12.60
N HIS A 86 3.76 3.50 11.55
CA HIS A 86 3.18 2.16 11.54
C HIS A 86 3.43 1.47 10.21
N TYR A 87 3.42 0.15 10.22
CA TYR A 87 3.55 -0.65 9.01
C TYR A 87 2.70 -1.91 9.07
N SER A 88 2.44 -2.47 7.90
CA SER A 88 1.86 -3.80 7.72
C SER A 88 2.43 -4.45 6.47
N ILE A 89 3.06 -5.60 6.67
CA ILE A 89 3.68 -6.39 5.62
C ILE A 89 2.62 -7.36 5.12
N GLN A 90 2.29 -7.36 3.84
CA GLN A 90 1.31 -8.26 3.22
C GLN A 90 2.04 -9.26 2.32
N ARG A 91 1.35 -10.22 1.70
CA ARG A 91 2.00 -11.20 0.81
C ARG A 91 2.84 -10.51 -0.28
N ASN A 92 2.26 -9.52 -0.95
CA ASN A 92 2.83 -8.89 -2.15
C ASN A 92 2.85 -7.36 -2.06
N HIS A 93 2.66 -6.76 -0.89
CA HIS A 93 2.72 -5.32 -0.71
C HIS A 93 3.05 -4.92 0.72
N LEU A 94 3.47 -3.68 0.89
CA LEU A 94 3.68 -3.03 2.18
C LEU A 94 2.68 -1.88 2.32
N HIS A 95 2.08 -1.74 3.51
CA HIS A 95 1.38 -0.53 3.92
C HIS A 95 2.21 0.18 4.98
N LEU A 96 2.35 1.50 4.87
CA LEU A 96 3.09 2.34 5.81
C LEU A 96 2.21 3.54 6.21
N LEU A 97 2.23 3.91 7.48
CA LEU A 97 1.85 5.25 7.92
C LEU A 97 3.13 6.01 8.20
N VAL A 98 3.31 7.13 7.50
CA VAL A 98 4.52 7.93 7.63
C VAL A 98 4.19 9.38 7.94
N GLU A 99 5.09 10.03 8.66
CA GLU A 99 5.10 11.48 8.85
C GLU A 99 6.38 12.03 8.22
N ALA A 100 6.26 13.16 7.53
CA ALA A 100 7.39 13.85 6.94
C ALA A 100 7.10 15.34 6.82
N GLU A 101 8.16 16.14 6.80
CA GLU A 101 8.07 17.59 6.64
C GLU A 101 7.47 17.96 5.29
N ASP A 102 8.02 17.40 4.21
CA ASP A 102 7.63 17.69 2.84
C ASP A 102 7.67 16.45 1.94
N ARG A 103 7.34 16.63 0.65
CA ARG A 103 7.33 15.56 -0.36
C ARG A 103 8.72 15.05 -0.72
N GLU A 104 9.75 15.87 -0.58
CA GLU A 104 11.13 15.51 -0.88
C GLU A 104 11.68 14.57 0.20
N CYS A 105 11.41 14.85 1.48
CA CYS A 105 11.67 13.99 2.61
C CYS A 105 11.04 12.60 2.40
N VAL A 106 9.78 12.54 1.95
CA VAL A 106 9.12 11.26 1.62
C VAL A 106 9.82 10.57 0.45
N ALA A 107 10.19 11.29 -0.60
CA ALA A 107 10.87 10.70 -1.75
C ALA A 107 12.24 10.10 -1.37
N ARG A 108 13.05 10.84 -0.60
CA ARG A 108 14.36 10.40 -0.10
C ARG A 108 14.22 9.23 0.88
N GLY A 109 13.29 9.33 1.84
CA GLY A 109 13.01 8.27 2.81
C GLY A 109 12.52 6.98 2.14
N MET A 110 11.59 7.05 1.20
CA MET A 110 11.13 5.89 0.45
C MET A 110 12.23 5.28 -0.43
N ASN A 111 13.12 6.09 -1.00
CA ASN A 111 14.28 5.58 -1.73
C ASN A 111 15.26 4.83 -0.80
N ALA A 112 15.54 5.42 0.37
CA ALA A 112 16.39 4.82 1.39
C ALA A 112 15.83 3.49 1.94
N LEU A 113 14.49 3.34 1.98
CA LEU A 113 13.84 2.08 2.32
C LEU A 113 13.87 1.06 1.17
N LEU A 114 13.36 1.45 -0.01
CA LEU A 114 13.04 0.50 -1.07
C LEU A 114 14.26 0.06 -1.88
N SER A 115 15.23 0.93 -2.11
CA SER A 115 16.38 0.61 -2.95
C SER A 115 17.33 -0.43 -2.32
N PRO A 116 17.72 -0.31 -1.04
CA PRO A 116 18.49 -1.35 -0.37
C PRO A 116 17.67 -2.64 -0.18
N LEU A 117 16.39 -2.52 0.19
CA LEU A 117 15.51 -3.68 0.35
C LEU A 117 15.39 -4.47 -0.96
N ALA A 118 15.20 -3.80 -2.10
CA ALA A 118 15.14 -4.46 -3.40
C ALA A 118 16.42 -5.24 -3.72
N ARG A 119 17.60 -4.67 -3.41
CA ARG A 119 18.88 -5.35 -3.60
C ARG A 119 19.00 -6.58 -2.69
N ALA A 120 18.63 -6.45 -1.42
CA ALA A 120 18.66 -7.55 -0.45
C ALA A 120 17.70 -8.69 -0.85
N LEU A 121 16.49 -8.36 -1.29
CA LEU A 121 15.50 -9.33 -1.74
C LEU A 121 15.94 -10.05 -3.02
N ASN A 122 16.49 -9.32 -3.99
CA ASN A 122 17.07 -9.93 -5.19
C ASN A 122 18.19 -10.92 -4.86
N LYS A 123 19.10 -10.53 -3.96
CA LYS A 123 20.17 -11.42 -3.48
C LYS A 123 19.60 -12.66 -2.79
N HIS A 124 18.63 -12.47 -1.90
CA HIS A 124 18.02 -13.56 -1.13
C HIS A 124 17.23 -14.54 -2.00
N TRP A 125 16.56 -14.05 -3.04
CA TRP A 125 15.81 -14.86 -3.99
C TRP A 125 16.65 -15.33 -5.18
N VAL A 126 17.98 -15.10 -5.15
CA VAL A 126 18.93 -15.49 -6.22
C VAL A 126 18.45 -15.04 -7.60
N ARG A 127 18.02 -13.77 -7.70
CA ARG A 127 17.48 -13.22 -8.95
C ARG A 127 17.96 -11.80 -9.23
N ARG A 128 17.62 -11.32 -10.43
CA ARG A 128 17.85 -9.94 -10.88
C ARG A 128 16.55 -9.30 -11.35
N GLY A 129 16.56 -7.98 -11.55
CA GLY A 129 15.41 -7.21 -12.06
C GLY A 129 14.63 -6.45 -10.98
N LYS A 130 13.55 -5.77 -11.39
CA LYS A 130 12.75 -4.92 -10.50
C LYS A 130 12.04 -5.75 -9.42
N VAL A 131 12.14 -5.31 -8.17
CA VAL A 131 11.37 -5.87 -7.04
C VAL A 131 10.08 -5.09 -6.86
N PHE A 132 10.19 -3.76 -6.88
CA PHE A 132 9.06 -2.83 -6.84
C PHE A 132 8.97 -2.15 -8.22
N PRO A 133 8.07 -2.61 -9.11
CA PRO A 133 8.06 -2.15 -10.49
C PRO A 133 7.44 -0.76 -10.65
N ASP A 134 6.52 -0.43 -9.75
CA ASP A 134 5.75 0.82 -9.73
C ASP A 134 6.29 1.81 -8.69
N ARG A 135 5.86 3.06 -8.84
CA ARG A 135 5.95 4.04 -7.75
C ARG A 135 5.03 3.61 -6.60
N TYR A 136 5.36 4.03 -5.39
CA TYR A 136 4.44 3.90 -4.27
C TYR A 136 3.18 4.75 -4.50
N HIS A 137 2.05 4.26 -4.01
CA HIS A 137 0.82 5.04 -3.87
C HIS A 137 0.81 5.72 -2.51
N ASP A 138 0.30 6.95 -2.43
CA ASP A 138 0.16 7.67 -1.17
C ASP A 138 -1.18 8.40 -1.09
N GLU A 139 -1.77 8.40 0.10
CA GLU A 139 -2.98 9.14 0.46
C GLU A 139 -2.66 10.04 1.66
N VAL A 140 -2.91 11.35 1.53
CA VAL A 140 -2.74 12.32 2.62
C VAL A 140 -3.84 12.12 3.66
N ILE A 141 -3.46 12.02 4.93
CA ILE A 141 -4.38 11.91 6.05
C ILE A 141 -4.63 13.31 6.60
N SER A 142 -5.84 13.82 6.40
CA SER A 142 -6.19 15.22 6.70
C SER A 142 -7.14 15.35 7.90
N THR A 143 -7.79 14.26 8.33
CA THR A 143 -8.79 14.32 9.41
C THR A 143 -8.56 13.24 10.47
N PRO A 144 -9.00 13.48 11.72
CA PRO A 144 -8.98 12.48 12.80
C PRO A 144 -9.67 11.17 12.44
N THR A 145 -10.81 11.23 11.76
CA THR A 145 -11.55 10.04 11.31
C THR A 145 -10.73 9.24 10.30
N GLN A 146 -10.13 9.93 9.32
CA GLN A 146 -9.28 9.30 8.33
C GLN A 146 -8.04 8.67 8.99
N ALA A 147 -7.44 9.34 9.99
CA ALA A 147 -6.32 8.80 10.76
C ALA A 147 -6.70 7.50 11.48
N ARG A 148 -7.84 7.46 12.19
CA ARG A 148 -8.35 6.23 12.82
C ARG A 148 -8.59 5.12 11.79
N HIS A 149 -9.20 5.45 10.65
CA HIS A 149 -9.44 4.49 9.57
C HIS A 149 -8.15 3.93 8.99
N ALA A 150 -7.13 4.78 8.80
CA ALA A 150 -5.84 4.38 8.27
C ALA A 150 -5.08 3.49 9.26
N LEU A 151 -5.08 3.83 10.56
CA LEU A 151 -4.54 3.00 11.64
C LEU A 151 -5.18 1.61 11.65
N ARG A 152 -6.52 1.56 11.68
CA ARG A 152 -7.26 0.29 11.62
C ARG A 152 -6.90 -0.50 10.36
N TYR A 153 -6.88 0.15 9.20
CA TYR A 153 -6.57 -0.52 7.94
C TYR A 153 -5.16 -1.12 7.99
N VAL A 154 -4.14 -0.34 8.35
CA VAL A 154 -2.75 -0.82 8.40
C VAL A 154 -2.62 -1.97 9.40
N LEU A 155 -3.10 -1.79 10.64
CA LEU A 155 -2.87 -2.77 11.71
C LEU A 155 -3.74 -4.03 11.59
N GLN A 156 -4.87 -3.98 10.87
CA GLN A 156 -5.87 -5.07 10.85
C GLN A 156 -6.19 -5.64 9.46
N ASN A 157 -5.56 -5.16 8.38
CA ASN A 157 -5.83 -5.66 7.01
C ASN A 157 -5.56 -7.17 6.84
N GLY A 158 -4.67 -7.77 7.63
CA GLY A 158 -4.44 -9.22 7.63
C GLY A 158 -5.71 -10.04 7.91
N LYS A 159 -6.67 -9.49 8.66
CA LYS A 159 -7.93 -10.15 9.03
C LYS A 159 -8.90 -10.22 7.87
N THR A 160 -9.09 -9.10 7.16
CA THR A 160 -9.91 -9.05 5.93
C THR A 160 -9.38 -10.01 4.86
N ARG A 161 -8.07 -10.28 4.86
CA ARG A 161 -7.43 -11.22 3.94
C ARG A 161 -7.43 -12.67 4.44
N GLY A 162 -7.97 -12.95 5.62
CA GLY A 162 -8.01 -14.28 6.22
C GLY A 162 -6.65 -14.83 6.68
N VAL A 163 -5.61 -13.98 6.70
CA VAL A 163 -4.24 -14.38 7.08
C VAL A 163 -4.04 -14.31 8.60
N VAL A 164 -4.88 -13.54 9.29
CA VAL A 164 -4.86 -13.35 10.74
C VAL A 164 -6.26 -13.61 11.28
N ARG A 165 -6.37 -14.35 12.40
CA ARG A 165 -7.65 -14.59 13.05
C ARG A 165 -8.24 -13.29 13.59
N LEU A 166 -9.57 -13.20 13.64
CA LEU A 166 -10.28 -11.98 14.07
C LEU A 166 -9.82 -11.47 15.44
N ASN A 167 -9.64 -12.38 16.40
CA ASN A 167 -9.24 -12.08 17.77
C ASN A 167 -7.71 -12.03 17.99
N SER A 168 -6.91 -11.96 16.92
CA SER A 168 -5.44 -11.99 17.01
C SER A 168 -4.79 -10.71 16.51
N ILE A 169 -3.57 -10.46 16.96
CA ILE A 169 -2.71 -9.41 16.42
C ILE A 169 -1.93 -9.93 15.20
N ASP A 170 -1.76 -9.08 14.20
CA ASP A 170 -0.87 -9.34 13.07
C ASP A 170 0.59 -9.05 13.45
N LEU A 171 1.38 -10.10 13.70
CA LEU A 171 2.82 -9.98 13.98
C LEU A 171 3.65 -9.50 12.77
N CYS A 172 3.09 -9.55 11.56
CA CYS A 172 3.71 -8.96 10.36
C CYS A 172 3.40 -7.46 10.23
N SER A 173 3.03 -6.79 11.33
CA SER A 173 2.71 -5.37 11.39
C SER A 173 3.28 -4.74 12.67
N SER A 174 3.15 -3.43 12.82
CA SER A 174 3.47 -2.71 14.06
C SER A 174 2.37 -2.80 15.13
N ALA A 175 1.36 -3.66 14.94
CA ALA A 175 0.27 -3.83 15.89
C ALA A 175 0.70 -4.26 17.31
N PRO A 176 1.76 -5.09 17.51
CA PRO A 176 2.20 -5.46 18.86
C PRO A 176 2.69 -4.29 19.70
N THR A 177 3.21 -3.22 19.08
CA THR A 177 3.72 -2.02 19.76
C THR A 177 2.75 -0.86 19.73
N PHE A 178 1.54 -1.05 19.19
CA PHE A 178 0.51 -0.03 19.14
C PHE A 178 -0.16 0.14 20.52
N ASP A 179 -0.21 1.37 21.01
CA ASP A 179 -0.74 1.73 22.34
C ASP A 179 -2.24 2.12 22.31
N GLY A 180 -2.86 2.05 21.14
CA GLY A 180 -4.21 2.53 20.89
C GLY A 180 -5.29 1.45 20.88
N TRP A 181 -5.02 0.28 21.45
CA TRP A 181 -5.99 -0.82 21.57
C TRP A 181 -6.99 -0.56 22.71
N ARG A 182 -8.27 -0.87 22.48
CA ARG A 182 -9.35 -0.80 23.49
C ARG A 182 -9.12 -1.82 24.60
N GLU A 183 -8.77 -3.04 24.23
CA GLU A 183 -8.42 -4.13 25.13
C GLU A 183 -6.93 -4.42 24.99
N ARG A 184 -6.24 -4.61 26.11
CA ARG A 184 -4.86 -5.10 26.05
C ARG A 184 -4.91 -6.54 25.51
N PRO A 185 -4.21 -6.83 24.40
CA PRO A 185 -4.14 -8.18 23.87
C PRO A 185 -3.54 -9.10 24.94
N SER A 186 -4.18 -10.21 25.25
CA SER A 186 -3.63 -11.19 26.18
C SER A 186 -2.31 -11.76 25.63
N ILE A 187 -1.32 -11.85 26.53
CA ILE A 187 0.10 -12.10 26.26
C ILE A 187 0.45 -13.48 25.63
N PRO A 188 -0.43 -14.48 25.45
CA PRO A 188 -0.11 -15.64 24.60
C PRO A 188 0.03 -15.30 23.10
N ALA A 189 -0.52 -14.16 22.65
CA ALA A 189 -0.58 -13.78 21.24
C ALA A 189 0.63 -12.97 20.74
N ILE A 190 1.50 -12.50 21.65
CA ILE A 190 2.70 -11.74 21.34
C ILE A 190 3.89 -12.54 21.87
N PRO A 191 4.86 -12.97 21.03
CA PRO A 191 6.06 -13.63 21.51
C PRO A 191 6.76 -12.78 22.59
N ALA A 192 7.43 -13.41 23.57
CA ALA A 192 8.12 -12.70 24.67
C ALA A 192 9.09 -11.60 24.19
N ALA A 193 9.62 -11.74 22.97
CA ALA A 193 10.17 -10.64 22.19
C ALA A 193 9.58 -10.73 20.76
N PRO A 194 8.58 -9.91 20.41
CA PRO A 194 8.09 -9.91 19.04
C PRO A 194 9.23 -9.40 18.15
N VAL A 195 9.60 -10.17 17.12
CA VAL A 195 10.52 -9.67 16.09
C VAL A 195 9.73 -8.69 15.22
N VAL A 196 9.50 -7.49 15.77
CA VAL A 196 8.88 -6.35 15.10
C VAL A 196 9.96 -5.37 14.71
N ALA A 197 9.72 -4.66 13.61
CA ALA A 197 10.61 -3.57 13.22
C ALA A 197 10.41 -2.40 14.18
N THR A 198 11.51 -1.74 14.50
CA THR A 198 11.48 -0.46 15.22
C THR A 198 10.79 0.57 14.34
N VAL A 199 9.86 1.32 14.93
CA VAL A 199 9.17 2.45 14.30
C VAL A 199 9.47 3.73 15.07
N ALA A 200 9.39 4.86 14.40
CA ALA A 200 9.48 6.15 15.05
C ALA A 200 8.17 6.46 15.80
N PRO A 201 8.23 7.19 16.93
CA PRO A 201 7.02 7.69 17.56
C PRO A 201 6.31 8.69 16.66
N ALA A 202 4.97 8.67 16.69
CA ALA A 202 4.15 9.70 16.06
C ALA A 202 4.41 11.05 16.73
N SER A 203 4.43 12.14 15.95
CA SER A 203 4.49 13.49 16.52
C SER A 203 3.38 14.41 16.05
N THR A 204 2.60 14.02 15.03
CA THR A 204 1.52 14.87 14.55
C THR A 204 0.29 14.65 15.41
N TRP A 205 -0.44 15.73 15.68
CA TRP A 205 -1.65 15.66 16.47
C TRP A 205 -2.63 14.59 15.95
N LEU A 206 -2.73 14.40 14.63
CA LEU A 206 -3.60 13.41 14.00
C LEU A 206 -3.28 11.96 14.42
N LEU A 207 -2.00 11.58 14.50
CA LEU A 207 -1.57 10.21 14.85
C LEU A 207 -1.29 10.01 16.34
N THR A 208 -1.11 11.08 17.13
CA THR A 208 -0.94 10.98 18.59
C THR A 208 -2.28 11.00 19.33
N THR A 209 -3.11 12.01 19.06
CA THR A 209 -4.28 12.34 19.89
C THR A 209 -5.57 12.43 19.09
N GLY A 210 -5.56 13.07 17.92
CA GLY A 210 -6.75 13.42 17.15
C GLY A 210 -7.61 12.20 16.83
N TRP A 211 -7.00 11.13 16.32
CA TRP A 211 -7.72 9.89 15.99
C TRP A 211 -8.45 9.27 17.20
N ARG A 212 -7.94 9.46 18.43
CA ARG A 212 -8.51 8.88 19.66
C ARG A 212 -9.90 9.43 19.98
N ARG A 213 -10.24 10.62 19.47
CA ARG A 213 -11.59 11.20 19.59
C ARG A 213 -12.68 10.33 18.96
N HIS A 214 -12.31 9.42 18.08
CA HIS A 214 -13.21 8.46 17.45
C HIS A 214 -13.16 7.06 18.10
N GLY A 215 -12.58 6.96 19.31
CA GLY A 215 -12.47 5.73 20.09
C GLY A 215 -11.24 4.90 19.75
N LEU A 216 -10.77 4.13 20.74
CA LEU A 216 -9.67 3.18 20.58
C LEU A 216 -10.04 2.05 19.59
N LEU A 217 -9.02 1.37 19.05
CA LEU A 217 -9.23 0.27 18.12
C LEU A 217 -9.59 -1.01 18.87
N ASP A 218 -10.64 -1.69 18.42
CA ASP A 218 -10.95 -3.03 18.92
C ASP A 218 -10.14 -4.07 18.15
N ILE A 219 -9.62 -5.09 18.84
CA ILE A 219 -8.89 -6.20 18.21
C ILE A 219 -9.81 -6.94 17.23
N ARG A 220 -11.12 -6.96 17.40
CA ARG A 220 -12.05 -7.65 16.49
C ARG A 220 -12.51 -6.75 15.35
N GLU A 221 -12.12 -5.47 15.35
CA GLU A 221 -12.57 -4.50 14.35
C GLU A 221 -12.01 -4.81 12.95
N LEU A 222 -12.89 -4.87 11.95
CA LEU A 222 -12.47 -5.04 10.57
C LEU A 222 -12.27 -3.69 9.87
N PRO A 223 -11.22 -3.53 9.05
CA PRO A 223 -11.10 -2.40 8.15
C PRO A 223 -12.33 -2.27 7.25
N HIS A 224 -12.82 -1.04 7.08
CA HIS A 224 -13.83 -0.76 6.06
C HIS A 224 -13.17 -0.96 4.69
N THR A 225 -13.67 -1.93 3.92
CA THR A 225 -13.15 -2.16 2.57
C THR A 225 -13.76 -1.10 1.64
N LYS A 226 -12.92 -0.25 1.03
CA LYS A 226 -13.35 0.66 -0.05
C LYS A 226 -13.82 -0.11 -1.33
N HIS A 227 -13.87 -1.44 -1.31
CA HIS A 227 -13.99 -2.32 -2.49
C HIS A 227 -14.99 -3.47 -2.36
N ALA A 228 -15.95 -3.43 -1.42
CA ALA A 228 -16.99 -4.45 -1.36
C ALA A 228 -17.89 -4.50 -2.63
N ASP A 229 -17.95 -3.42 -3.43
CA ASP A 229 -18.87 -3.29 -4.58
C ASP A 229 -18.25 -3.51 -5.98
N ARG A 230 -17.08 -4.14 -6.10
CA ARG A 230 -16.65 -4.64 -7.42
C ARG A 230 -16.92 -6.13 -7.53
N PRO A 231 -17.88 -6.57 -8.37
CA PRO A 231 -18.07 -8.00 -8.60
C PRO A 231 -16.75 -8.59 -9.09
N ARG A 232 -16.27 -9.62 -8.40
CA ARG A 232 -15.15 -10.43 -8.87
C ARG A 232 -15.59 -11.07 -10.18
N ALA A 233 -15.02 -10.64 -11.31
CA ALA A 233 -15.21 -11.35 -12.56
C ALA A 233 -14.74 -12.80 -12.38
N ASN A 234 -15.64 -13.73 -12.72
CA ASN A 234 -15.54 -15.15 -12.47
C ASN A 234 -14.22 -15.76 -12.95
N LEU A 235 -13.57 -16.50 -12.05
CA LEU A 235 -12.58 -17.51 -12.38
C LEU A 235 -13.32 -18.85 -12.46
N ALA A 236 -13.93 -19.14 -13.60
CA ALA A 236 -14.48 -20.47 -13.88
C ALA A 236 -14.49 -20.74 -15.39
N GLN A 237 -14.12 -21.98 -15.71
CA GLN A 237 -14.15 -22.64 -17.03
C GLN A 237 -12.93 -22.48 -17.94
N SER A 238 -11.86 -23.23 -17.61
CA SER A 238 -11.12 -23.98 -18.63
C SER A 238 -10.87 -25.40 -18.15
N THR A 239 -11.91 -26.23 -18.17
CA THR A 239 -11.77 -27.68 -18.10
C THR A 239 -12.32 -28.28 -19.39
N GLY A 240 -11.41 -28.79 -20.21
CA GLY A 240 -11.61 -29.98 -21.04
C GLY A 240 -12.53 -29.88 -22.26
N ARG A 241 -11.93 -29.89 -23.45
CA ARG A 241 -12.33 -30.88 -24.45
C ARG A 241 -11.12 -31.29 -25.29
N ALA A 242 -10.70 -32.53 -25.06
CA ALA A 242 -9.80 -33.27 -25.92
C ALA A 242 -10.42 -33.41 -27.32
N ALA A 243 -9.62 -33.19 -28.35
CA ALA A 243 -9.96 -33.55 -29.72
C ALA A 243 -9.81 -35.06 -29.88
N SER A 244 -10.85 -35.71 -30.37
CA SER A 244 -10.84 -37.07 -30.90
C SER A 244 -11.26 -36.98 -32.35
N ARG A 245 -10.32 -37.22 -33.26
CA ARG A 245 -10.42 -37.86 -34.59
C ARG A 245 -9.25 -37.42 -35.44
#